data_AF-A0A8J6ZDR2-F1
#
_entry.id   AF-A0A8J6ZDR2-F1
#
_cell.length_a   1.000
_cell.length_b   1.000
_cell.length_c   1.000
_cell.angle_alpha   90.00
_cell.angle_beta   90.00
_cell.angle_gamma   90.00
#
_symmetry.space_group_name_H-M   'P 1'
#
loop_
_entity.id
_entity.type
_entity.pdbx_description
1 polymer ?
#
loop_
_entity_poly.entity_id
_entity_poly.type
_entity_poly.pdbx_seq_one_letter_code
_entity_poly.pdbx_strand_id
1 'polypeptide(L)'
;MRKIFVGVVLSVLIVANVALAANFSAPVKVGEIGFPAQAPYSGFIVDGATQNDGIAHAEEFERNGKPLTTYTRGIARFGKLCCRYDFDADIADAMQFGGADNFVLTTGSEFKEIFSIGNDAGLELYAIYHNYCVTDLKVLGACNGKWRVCIDSKKISDKFFGGADAYKLDGGILYDVPKCAGDTLIVIYRRWHWGGESAPEGEFRFTWNAAAENFGVEQIVY
;
A
#
# COMPACT_ATOMS: atom_id res chain seq x y z
N MET A 1 4.74 -29.59 49.98
CA MET A 1 4.19 -29.48 48.61
C MET A 1 4.04 -28.02 48.15
N ARG A 2 5.07 -27.17 48.31
CA ARG A 2 4.99 -25.72 48.02
C ARG A 2 6.01 -25.24 46.97
N LYS A 3 6.88 -26.15 46.49
CA LYS A 3 7.96 -25.86 45.53
C LYS A 3 7.64 -26.30 44.09
N ILE A 4 6.61 -27.11 43.88
CA ILE A 4 6.22 -27.63 42.55
C ILE A 4 5.30 -26.66 41.81
N PHE A 5 4.55 -25.82 42.53
CA PHE A 5 3.59 -24.88 41.92
C PHE A 5 4.26 -23.69 41.21
N VAL A 6 5.46 -23.28 41.63
CA VAL A 6 6.18 -22.15 41.01
C VAL A 6 6.79 -22.54 39.67
N GLY A 7 7.20 -23.80 39.50
CA GLY A 7 7.80 -24.28 38.25
C GLY A 7 6.80 -24.40 37.10
N VAL A 8 5.54 -24.75 37.38
CA VAL A 8 4.49 -24.90 36.36
C VAL A 8 3.92 -23.55 35.91
N VAL A 9 3.87 -22.55 36.81
CA VAL A 9 3.43 -21.19 36.44
C VAL A 9 4.50 -20.48 35.58
N LEU A 10 5.80 -20.71 35.85
CA LEU A 10 6.87 -20.13 35.05
C LEU A 10 6.97 -20.76 33.64
N SER A 11 6.72 -22.06 33.48
CA SER A 11 6.73 -22.71 32.17
C SER A 11 5.49 -22.38 31.33
N VAL A 12 4.33 -22.15 31.94
CA VAL A 12 3.14 -21.64 31.24
C VAL A 12 3.32 -20.19 30.77
N LEU A 13 4.06 -19.37 31.52
CA LEU A 13 4.39 -17.98 31.13
C LEU A 13 5.42 -17.89 29.98
N ILE A 14 6.34 -18.85 29.86
CA ILE A 14 7.31 -18.89 28.74
C ILE A 14 6.63 -19.34 27.43
N VAL A 15 5.55 -20.11 27.51
CA VAL A 15 4.77 -20.54 26.33
C VAL A 15 3.74 -19.50 25.88
N ALA A 16 3.45 -18.48 26.70
CA ALA A 16 2.36 -17.55 26.45
C ALA A 16 2.70 -16.28 25.65
N ASN A 17 3.97 -15.93 25.38
CA ASN A 17 4.29 -14.68 24.65
C ASN A 17 5.63 -14.73 23.91
N VAL A 18 5.84 -15.76 23.09
CA VAL A 18 6.69 -15.59 21.91
C VAL A 18 5.79 -15.66 20.68
N ALA A 19 4.79 -14.77 20.63
CA ALA A 19 4.40 -14.23 19.35
C ALA A 19 5.66 -13.49 18.87
N LEU A 20 6.50 -14.18 18.09
CA LEU A 20 7.64 -13.58 17.43
C LEU A 20 7.12 -12.29 16.78
N ALA A 21 7.59 -11.15 17.27
CA ALA A 21 7.23 -9.86 16.71
C ALA A 21 7.60 -9.92 15.23
N ALA A 22 6.59 -9.88 14.37
CA ALA A 22 6.79 -10.27 12.99
C ALA A 22 7.67 -9.21 12.31
N ASN A 23 8.86 -9.58 11.85
CA ASN A 23 9.79 -8.61 11.28
C ASN A 23 9.46 -8.37 9.81
N PHE A 24 9.07 -7.15 9.48
CA PHE A 24 8.84 -6.74 8.11
C PHE A 24 10.16 -6.57 7.35
N SER A 25 10.18 -7.08 6.11
CA SER A 25 11.25 -6.83 5.16
C SER A 25 11.13 -5.42 4.58
N ALA A 26 12.25 -4.81 4.16
CA ALA A 26 12.20 -3.56 3.41
C ALA A 26 11.26 -3.69 2.18
N PRO A 27 10.47 -2.66 1.85
CA PRO A 27 9.60 -2.71 0.69
C PRO A 27 10.39 -2.86 -0.60
N VAL A 28 9.86 -3.66 -1.52
CA VAL A 28 10.43 -3.87 -2.85
C VAL A 28 9.40 -3.48 -3.90
N LYS A 29 9.75 -2.61 -4.85
CA LYS A 29 8.86 -2.28 -5.96
C LYS A 29 8.65 -3.54 -6.81
N VAL A 30 7.39 -3.98 -6.93
CA VAL A 30 7.00 -5.16 -7.70
C VAL A 30 6.28 -4.81 -8.99
N GLY A 31 5.88 -3.56 -9.17
CA GLY A 31 5.32 -3.11 -10.43
C GLY A 31 4.64 -1.75 -10.32
N GLU A 32 3.98 -1.41 -11.39
CA GLU A 32 3.21 -0.17 -11.54
C GLU A 32 2.10 -0.36 -12.55
N ILE A 33 1.00 0.38 -12.36
CA ILE A 33 -0.17 0.34 -13.23
C ILE A 33 -0.91 1.67 -13.24
N GLY A 34 -1.42 2.08 -14.39
CA GLY A 34 -2.29 3.25 -14.54
C GLY A 34 -2.07 3.98 -15.86
N PHE A 35 -2.70 5.14 -16.02
CA PHE A 35 -2.47 5.99 -17.18
C PHE A 35 -1.22 6.85 -17.04
N PRO A 36 -0.44 7.02 -18.12
CA PRO A 36 0.54 8.08 -18.17
C PRO A 36 -0.20 9.43 -18.14
N ALA A 37 0.13 10.30 -17.19
CA ALA A 37 -0.50 11.62 -17.05
C ALA A 37 -0.42 12.48 -18.34
N GLN A 38 0.58 12.21 -19.19
CA GLN A 38 0.80 12.91 -20.45
C GLN A 38 -0.01 12.34 -21.63
N ALA A 39 -0.62 11.16 -21.49
CA ALA A 39 -1.45 10.54 -22.51
C ALA A 39 -2.58 9.71 -21.84
N PRO A 40 -3.56 10.37 -21.21
CA PRO A 40 -4.60 9.68 -20.43
C PRO A 40 -5.53 8.78 -21.27
N TYR A 41 -5.45 8.86 -22.60
CA TYR A 41 -6.25 8.05 -23.52
C TYR A 41 -5.52 6.85 -24.12
N SER A 42 -4.24 6.65 -23.82
CA SER A 42 -3.42 5.62 -24.47
C SER A 42 -3.63 4.21 -23.92
N GLY A 43 -4.63 3.96 -23.07
CA GLY A 43 -4.77 2.70 -22.33
C GLY A 43 -3.84 2.57 -21.12
N PHE A 44 -4.06 1.53 -20.30
CA PHE A 44 -3.31 1.27 -19.08
C PHE A 44 -1.89 0.78 -19.40
N ILE A 45 -0.89 1.38 -18.76
CA ILE A 45 0.44 0.81 -18.67
C ILE A 45 0.42 -0.20 -17.53
N VAL A 46 0.99 -1.39 -17.75
CA VAL A 46 1.18 -2.44 -16.74
C VAL A 46 2.63 -2.88 -16.81
N ASP A 47 3.42 -2.57 -15.78
CA ASP A 47 4.85 -2.93 -15.72
C ASP A 47 5.19 -3.68 -14.42
N GLY A 48 6.11 -4.65 -14.52
CA GLY A 48 6.51 -5.53 -13.41
C GLY A 48 5.51 -6.65 -13.05
N ALA A 49 4.34 -6.70 -13.70
CA ALA A 49 3.37 -7.76 -13.46
C ALA A 49 3.93 -9.14 -13.83
N THR A 50 3.75 -10.13 -12.96
CA THR A 50 4.16 -11.53 -13.21
C THR A 50 3.23 -12.23 -14.19
N GLN A 51 1.98 -11.75 -14.30
CA GLN A 51 0.99 -12.17 -15.28
C GLN A 51 0.12 -10.97 -15.65
N ASN A 52 -0.30 -10.90 -16.91
CA ASN A 52 -1.28 -9.94 -17.39
C ASN A 52 -2.09 -10.58 -18.53
N ASP A 53 -3.41 -10.65 -18.38
CA ASP A 53 -4.33 -11.16 -19.42
C ASP A 53 -5.03 -10.04 -20.20
N GLY A 54 -4.48 -8.83 -20.11
CA GLY A 54 -5.03 -7.63 -20.71
C GLY A 54 -5.25 -7.70 -22.22
N ILE A 55 -6.34 -7.08 -22.66
CA ILE A 55 -6.58 -6.82 -24.08
C ILE A 55 -5.74 -5.62 -24.49
N ALA A 56 -4.78 -5.84 -25.39
CA ALA A 56 -3.92 -4.79 -25.91
C ALA A 56 -4.75 -3.64 -26.51
N HIS A 57 -4.37 -2.43 -26.16
CA HIS A 57 -4.92 -1.20 -26.73
C HIS A 57 -4.22 -0.91 -28.07
N ALA A 58 -4.93 -0.25 -28.99
CA ALA A 58 -4.44 -0.09 -30.37
C ALA A 58 -3.32 0.95 -30.51
N GLU A 59 -3.20 1.88 -29.56
CA GLU A 59 -2.18 2.93 -29.59
C GLU A 59 -0.89 2.47 -28.91
N GLU A 60 0.22 2.57 -29.63
CA GLU A 60 1.56 2.36 -29.06
C GLU A 60 1.98 3.63 -28.30
N PHE A 61 2.35 3.46 -27.03
CA PHE A 61 2.88 4.54 -26.20
C PHE A 61 4.38 4.36 -26.01
N GLU A 62 5.17 5.42 -26.12
CA GLU A 62 6.60 5.35 -25.80
C GLU A 62 6.90 5.98 -24.44
N ARG A 63 7.66 5.27 -23.60
CA ARG A 63 8.23 5.81 -22.36
C ARG A 63 9.72 5.60 -22.36
N ASN A 64 10.48 6.68 -22.15
CA ASN A 64 11.96 6.66 -22.18
C ASN A 64 12.53 6.05 -23.48
N GLY A 65 11.88 6.35 -24.62
CA GLY A 65 12.29 5.87 -25.95
C GLY A 65 12.08 4.37 -26.18
N LYS A 66 11.23 3.71 -25.38
CA LYS A 66 10.83 2.32 -25.59
C LYS A 66 9.33 2.24 -25.84
N PRO A 67 8.88 1.55 -26.91
CA PRO A 67 7.47 1.28 -27.11
C PRO A 67 6.97 0.37 -25.99
N LEU A 68 5.81 0.73 -25.45
CA LEU A 68 5.08 0.00 -24.42
C LEU A 68 3.73 -0.40 -25.00
N THR A 69 3.39 -1.67 -24.81
CA THR A 69 2.02 -2.13 -24.99
C THR A 69 1.19 -1.61 -23.84
N THR A 70 0.10 -0.93 -24.18
CA THR A 70 -0.93 -0.51 -23.24
C THR A 70 -2.15 -1.40 -23.38
N TYR A 71 -3.06 -1.34 -22.40
CA TYR A 71 -4.17 -2.28 -22.30
C TYR A 71 -5.49 -1.55 -22.03
N THR A 72 -6.56 -1.98 -22.67
CA THR A 72 -7.90 -1.41 -22.41
C THR A 72 -8.47 -1.98 -21.12
N ARG A 73 -8.41 -3.31 -20.93
CA ARG A 73 -8.93 -3.96 -19.73
C ARG A 73 -8.27 -5.31 -19.50
N GLY A 74 -8.24 -5.77 -18.25
CA GLY A 74 -7.68 -7.06 -17.87
C GLY A 74 -7.48 -7.22 -16.37
N ILE A 75 -6.72 -8.24 -16.02
CA ILE A 75 -6.24 -8.57 -14.68
C ILE A 75 -4.72 -8.73 -14.73
N ALA A 76 -4.03 -7.84 -14.02
CA ALA A 76 -2.60 -7.93 -13.77
C ALA A 76 -2.32 -8.54 -12.40
N ARG A 77 -1.28 -9.37 -12.29
CA ARG A 77 -0.80 -9.95 -11.03
C ARG A 77 0.57 -9.39 -10.66
N PHE A 78 0.71 -8.93 -9.43
CA PHE A 78 1.95 -8.47 -8.83
C PHE A 78 2.22 -9.35 -7.61
N GLY A 79 2.85 -10.51 -7.83
CA GLY A 79 2.91 -11.54 -6.80
C GLY A 79 1.52 -12.13 -6.50
N LYS A 80 1.06 -12.01 -5.25
CA LYS A 80 -0.28 -12.43 -4.82
C LYS A 80 -1.36 -11.36 -5.04
N LEU A 81 -0.96 -10.10 -5.17
CA LEU A 81 -1.89 -9.00 -5.44
C LEU A 81 -2.39 -9.09 -6.88
N CYS A 82 -3.70 -8.99 -7.06
CA CYS A 82 -4.34 -8.85 -8.37
C CYS A 82 -4.87 -7.41 -8.51
N CYS A 83 -4.73 -6.85 -9.71
CA CYS A 83 -5.38 -5.62 -10.12
C CYS A 83 -6.27 -5.91 -11.33
N ARG A 84 -7.59 -5.76 -11.17
CA ARG A 84 -8.52 -5.67 -12.30
C ARG A 84 -8.56 -4.22 -12.75
N TYR A 85 -8.42 -3.98 -14.05
CA TYR A 85 -8.46 -2.65 -14.63
C TYR A 85 -9.36 -2.64 -15.86
N ASP A 86 -10.07 -1.53 -16.07
CA ASP A 86 -10.97 -1.34 -17.21
C ASP A 86 -11.01 0.15 -17.60
N PHE A 87 -10.63 0.44 -18.84
CA PHE A 87 -10.58 1.78 -19.41
C PHE A 87 -11.97 2.38 -19.61
N ASP A 88 -12.97 1.53 -19.85
CA ASP A 88 -14.35 1.95 -20.12
C ASP A 88 -15.19 2.09 -18.85
N ALA A 89 -14.62 1.75 -17.68
CA ALA A 89 -15.29 1.94 -16.41
C ALA A 89 -15.32 3.41 -15.98
N ASP A 90 -16.23 3.75 -15.07
CA ASP A 90 -16.19 5.04 -14.40
C ASP A 90 -14.80 5.27 -13.81
N ILE A 91 -14.26 6.49 -13.94
CA ILE A 91 -12.88 6.80 -13.51
C ILE A 91 -12.62 6.29 -12.10
N ALA A 92 -13.58 6.49 -11.18
CA ALA A 92 -13.48 6.06 -9.79
C ALA A 92 -13.29 4.55 -9.60
N ASP A 93 -13.76 3.74 -10.56
CA ASP A 93 -13.76 2.28 -10.53
C ASP A 93 -12.82 1.64 -11.56
N ALA A 94 -12.02 2.46 -12.24
CA ALA A 94 -11.15 2.05 -13.33
C ALA A 94 -10.07 1.05 -12.92
N MET A 95 -9.69 1.01 -11.64
CA MET A 95 -8.80 0.00 -11.08
C MET A 95 -9.32 -0.57 -9.77
N GLN A 96 -9.16 -1.88 -9.59
CA GLN A 96 -9.58 -2.61 -8.40
C GLN A 96 -8.49 -3.58 -7.95
N PHE A 97 -8.06 -3.46 -6.70
CA PHE A 97 -6.95 -4.23 -6.12
C PHE A 97 -7.42 -5.18 -5.02
N GLY A 98 -6.81 -6.36 -4.96
CA GLY A 98 -7.05 -7.34 -3.91
C GLY A 98 -6.54 -8.72 -4.30
N GLY A 99 -7.26 -9.77 -3.88
CA GLY A 99 -6.98 -11.14 -4.30
C GLY A 99 -7.75 -11.52 -5.56
N ALA A 100 -7.37 -12.64 -6.17
CA ALA A 100 -8.04 -13.18 -7.35
C ALA A 100 -9.55 -13.37 -7.14
N ASP A 101 -9.96 -13.74 -5.93
CA ASP A 101 -11.36 -14.01 -5.57
C ASP A 101 -12.06 -12.84 -4.86
N ASN A 102 -11.32 -11.77 -4.49
CA ASN A 102 -11.87 -10.67 -3.70
C ASN A 102 -11.06 -9.37 -3.83
N PHE A 103 -11.59 -8.42 -4.60
CA PHE A 103 -11.06 -7.06 -4.71
C PHE A 103 -11.64 -6.18 -3.59
N VAL A 104 -10.80 -5.36 -2.96
CA VAL A 104 -11.14 -4.62 -1.71
C VAL A 104 -10.74 -3.16 -1.72
N LEU A 105 -9.96 -2.73 -2.72
CA LEU A 105 -9.67 -1.34 -2.97
C LEU A 105 -10.09 -1.02 -4.39
N THR A 106 -10.80 0.08 -4.54
CA THR A 106 -11.16 0.64 -5.83
C THR A 106 -10.56 2.04 -5.94
N THR A 107 -10.03 2.38 -7.10
CA THR A 107 -9.31 3.64 -7.29
C THR A 107 -9.44 4.15 -8.73
N GLY A 108 -9.13 5.45 -8.85
CA GLY A 108 -9.00 6.18 -10.09
C GLY A 108 -8.05 5.53 -11.07
N SER A 109 -8.05 6.03 -12.30
CA SER A 109 -7.17 5.55 -13.36
C SER A 109 -5.74 6.09 -13.29
N GLU A 110 -5.39 6.85 -12.25
CA GLU A 110 -4.09 7.49 -12.13
C GLU A 110 -2.96 6.49 -11.84
N PHE A 111 -1.74 6.83 -12.24
CA PHE A 111 -0.57 5.96 -12.11
C PHE A 111 -0.26 5.57 -10.66
N LYS A 112 -0.22 4.25 -10.40
CA LYS A 112 0.09 3.66 -9.08
C LYS A 112 1.41 2.89 -9.14
N GLU A 113 2.25 3.10 -8.15
CA GLU A 113 3.40 2.25 -7.86
C GLU A 113 3.03 1.22 -6.79
N ILE A 114 3.53 -0.01 -6.95
CA ILE A 114 3.17 -1.14 -6.10
C ILE A 114 4.45 -1.69 -5.46
N PHE A 115 4.48 -1.73 -4.13
CA PHE A 115 5.58 -2.26 -3.35
C PHE A 115 5.11 -3.44 -2.50
N SER A 116 5.81 -4.58 -2.56
CA SER A 116 5.56 -5.70 -1.66
C SER A 116 6.38 -5.55 -0.37
N ILE A 117 5.77 -5.95 0.75
CA ILE A 117 6.37 -5.96 2.08
C ILE A 117 6.01 -7.32 2.71
N GLY A 118 6.99 -8.20 2.85
CA GLY A 118 6.80 -9.49 3.53
C GLY A 118 7.13 -9.40 5.00
N ASN A 119 6.79 -10.43 5.76
CA ASN A 119 7.39 -10.69 7.07
C ASN A 119 7.75 -12.16 7.27
N ASP A 120 8.50 -12.43 8.35
CA ASP A 120 8.90 -13.77 8.79
C ASP A 120 7.72 -14.67 9.22
N ALA A 121 6.57 -14.10 9.55
CA ALA A 121 5.33 -14.81 9.85
C ALA A 121 4.49 -15.18 8.62
N GLY A 122 4.97 -14.86 7.40
CA GLY A 122 4.26 -15.17 6.14
C GLY A 122 3.11 -14.22 5.79
N LEU A 123 2.93 -13.13 6.53
CA LEU A 123 2.08 -12.01 6.13
C LEU A 123 2.74 -11.30 4.95
N GLU A 124 1.91 -10.97 3.97
CA GLU A 124 2.34 -10.24 2.79
C GLU A 124 1.44 -9.02 2.63
N LEU A 125 2.08 -7.86 2.59
CA LEU A 125 1.44 -6.56 2.45
C LEU A 125 1.86 -5.93 1.13
N TYR A 126 0.99 -5.08 0.60
CA TYR A 126 1.22 -4.34 -0.63
C TYR A 126 0.90 -2.88 -0.40
N ALA A 127 1.93 -2.04 -0.45
CA ALA A 127 1.78 -0.59 -0.46
C ALA A 127 1.53 -0.12 -1.90
N ILE A 128 0.36 0.49 -2.10
CA ILE A 128 -0.07 1.08 -3.36
C ILE A 128 0.02 2.59 -3.20
N TYR A 129 0.84 3.21 -4.03
CA TYR A 129 1.24 4.59 -3.91
C TYR A 129 0.82 5.37 -5.16
N HIS A 130 0.11 6.48 -4.98
CA HIS A 130 -0.24 7.38 -6.08
C HIS A 130 0.87 8.41 -6.32
N ASN A 131 1.34 8.53 -7.56
CA ASN A 131 2.52 9.35 -7.90
C ASN A 131 2.20 10.82 -8.28
N TYR A 132 0.97 11.33 -8.11
CA TYR A 132 0.64 12.70 -8.55
C TYR A 132 -0.02 13.57 -7.47
N CYS A 133 0.66 14.70 -7.19
CA CYS A 133 0.34 15.91 -6.39
C CYS A 133 -0.24 15.76 -4.97
N VAL A 134 -0.90 14.65 -4.63
CA VAL A 134 -1.32 14.25 -3.29
C VAL A 134 -1.07 12.74 -3.21
N THR A 135 -0.07 12.34 -2.41
CA THR A 135 0.37 10.95 -2.38
C THR A 135 -0.54 10.14 -1.47
N ASP A 136 -1.67 9.70 -2.03
CA ASP A 136 -2.53 8.72 -1.39
C ASP A 136 -1.78 7.37 -1.31
N LEU A 137 -1.46 6.98 -0.07
CA LEU A 137 -0.94 5.68 0.28
C LEU A 137 -2.08 4.78 0.77
N LYS A 138 -2.22 3.60 0.17
CA LYS A 138 -3.02 2.49 0.72
C LYS A 138 -2.08 1.31 0.95
N VAL A 139 -2.17 0.65 2.11
CA VAL A 139 -1.50 -0.65 2.33
C VAL A 139 -2.55 -1.73 2.45
N LEU A 140 -2.50 -2.70 1.54
CA LEU A 140 -3.36 -3.87 1.55
C LEU A 140 -2.62 -5.03 2.21
N GLY A 141 -3.36 -5.94 2.83
CA GLY A 141 -2.80 -7.18 3.37
C GLY A 141 -3.78 -8.34 3.22
N ALA A 142 -3.22 -9.53 3.04
CA ALA A 142 -3.98 -10.78 3.06
C ALA A 142 -3.83 -11.44 4.44
N CYS A 143 -4.92 -11.55 5.20
CA CYS A 143 -4.93 -12.22 6.50
C CYS A 143 -5.93 -13.37 6.45
N ASN A 144 -5.47 -14.59 6.74
CA ASN A 144 -6.27 -15.82 6.61
C ASN A 144 -6.94 -15.96 5.23
N GLY A 145 -6.23 -15.59 4.17
CA GLY A 145 -6.74 -15.63 2.79
C GLY A 145 -7.71 -14.51 2.41
N LYS A 146 -8.07 -13.62 3.33
CA LYS A 146 -8.95 -12.46 3.07
C LYS A 146 -8.13 -11.19 2.92
N TRP A 147 -8.29 -10.54 1.78
CA TRP A 147 -7.72 -9.22 1.51
C TRP A 147 -8.48 -8.13 2.23
N ARG A 148 -7.77 -7.08 2.64
CA ARG A 148 -8.34 -5.85 3.19
C ARG A 148 -7.38 -4.68 3.04
N VAL A 149 -7.91 -3.46 3.20
CA VAL A 149 -7.11 -2.24 3.38
C VAL A 149 -6.71 -2.14 4.85
N CYS A 150 -5.42 -2.31 5.13
CA CYS A 150 -4.84 -2.24 6.48
C CYS A 150 -4.47 -0.81 6.87
N ILE A 151 -3.95 -0.03 5.92
CA ILE A 151 -3.60 1.38 6.11
C ILE A 151 -4.25 2.20 5.01
N ASP A 152 -4.88 3.30 5.41
CA ASP A 152 -5.57 4.23 4.54
C ASP A 152 -5.12 5.65 4.90
N SER A 153 -4.19 6.20 4.12
CA SER A 153 -3.67 7.56 4.31
C SER A 153 -4.78 8.60 4.37
N LYS A 154 -5.89 8.41 3.64
CA LYS A 154 -7.02 9.33 3.69
C LYS A 154 -7.71 9.32 5.06
N LYS A 155 -7.96 8.14 5.61
CA LYS A 155 -8.50 8.03 6.98
C LYS A 155 -7.54 8.56 8.04
N ILE A 156 -6.24 8.41 7.82
CA ILE A 156 -5.19 8.96 8.71
C ILE A 156 -5.22 10.48 8.65
N SER A 157 -5.19 11.04 7.44
CA SER A 157 -5.29 12.47 7.19
C SER A 157 -6.51 13.09 7.85
N ASP A 158 -7.67 12.45 7.67
CA ASP A 158 -8.92 12.89 8.27
C ASP A 158 -8.84 12.89 9.80
N LYS A 159 -8.29 11.82 10.39
CA LYS A 159 -8.18 11.65 11.84
C LYS A 159 -7.21 12.63 12.50
N PHE A 160 -6.04 12.87 11.90
CA PHE A 160 -4.95 13.61 12.55
C PHE A 160 -4.84 15.07 12.09
N PHE A 161 -5.40 15.43 10.93
CA PHE A 161 -5.29 16.78 10.36
C PHE A 161 -6.63 17.42 9.99
N GLY A 162 -7.78 16.77 10.25
CA GLY A 162 -9.10 17.39 10.06
C GLY A 162 -9.68 17.30 8.63
N GLY A 163 -9.11 16.43 7.79
CA GLY A 163 -9.70 15.97 6.52
C GLY A 163 -9.67 16.97 5.37
N ALA A 164 -10.49 18.03 5.43
CA ALA A 164 -10.61 18.97 4.30
C ALA A 164 -9.31 19.72 4.00
N ASP A 165 -8.47 19.94 5.01
CA ASP A 165 -7.20 20.65 4.87
C ASP A 165 -6.07 19.74 4.35
N ALA A 166 -6.21 18.42 4.49
CA ALA A 166 -5.16 17.46 4.16
C ALA A 166 -5.05 17.13 2.66
N TYR A 167 -6.01 17.53 1.83
CA TYR A 167 -6.00 17.30 0.37
C TYR A 167 -5.94 18.60 -0.45
N LYS A 168 -5.58 19.71 0.19
CA LYS A 168 -5.42 20.98 -0.54
C LYS A 168 -4.19 20.93 -1.44
N LEU A 169 -4.30 21.53 -2.62
CA LEU A 169 -3.18 21.68 -3.58
C LEU A 169 -2.00 22.47 -3.01
N ASP A 170 -2.20 23.20 -1.92
CA ASP A 170 -1.15 23.78 -1.09
C ASP A 170 -1.52 23.49 0.38
N GLY A 171 -0.58 22.93 1.13
CA GLY A 171 -0.77 22.45 2.50
C GLY A 171 -1.33 21.03 2.66
N GLY A 172 -1.58 20.31 1.55
CA GLY A 172 -1.99 18.90 1.58
C GLY A 172 -0.90 17.98 2.12
N ILE A 173 -1.28 16.84 2.69
CA ILE A 173 -0.35 15.91 3.32
C ILE A 173 0.14 14.91 2.27
N LEU A 174 1.46 14.83 2.15
CA LEU A 174 2.15 13.81 1.38
C LEU A 174 2.71 12.77 2.33
N TYR A 175 2.49 11.52 1.97
CA TYR A 175 3.07 10.35 2.62
C TYR A 175 4.19 9.82 1.75
N ASP A 176 5.29 9.38 2.35
CA ASP A 176 6.35 8.66 1.63
C ASP A 176 6.02 7.15 1.52
N VAL A 177 6.78 6.41 0.71
CA VAL A 177 6.77 4.94 0.74
C VAL A 177 7.16 4.45 2.14
N PRO A 178 6.44 3.47 2.73
CA PRO A 178 6.76 2.96 4.07
C PRO A 178 8.20 2.47 4.20
N LYS A 179 8.81 2.67 5.36
CA LYS A 179 10.04 2.00 5.80
C LYS A 179 9.68 0.95 6.85
N CYS A 180 10.52 -0.05 7.02
CA CYS A 180 10.28 -1.12 7.99
C CYS A 180 11.29 -1.05 9.14
N ALA A 181 10.81 -1.19 10.37
CA ALA A 181 11.61 -1.30 11.58
C ALA A 181 10.98 -2.38 12.48
N GLY A 182 11.48 -3.61 12.40
CA GLY A 182 10.86 -4.75 13.08
C GLY A 182 9.43 -4.99 12.61
N ASP A 183 8.48 -4.97 13.55
CA ASP A 183 7.03 -5.14 13.32
C ASP A 183 6.29 -3.85 13.00
N THR A 184 7.03 -2.77 12.73
CA THR A 184 6.47 -1.44 12.54
C THR A 184 6.77 -0.92 11.14
N LEU A 185 5.71 -0.49 10.44
CA LEU A 185 5.85 0.31 9.23
C LEU A 185 5.93 1.79 9.62
N ILE A 186 6.95 2.49 9.14
CA ILE A 186 7.16 3.92 9.40
C ILE A 186 6.90 4.68 8.10
N VAL A 187 5.96 5.61 8.13
CA VAL A 187 5.60 6.45 6.98
C VAL A 187 5.89 7.88 7.33
N ILE A 188 6.90 8.47 6.68
CA ILE A 188 7.19 9.90 6.81
C ILE A 188 6.06 10.68 6.14
N TYR A 189 5.65 11.78 6.74
CA TYR A 189 4.73 12.74 6.11
C TYR A 189 5.30 14.15 6.08
N ARG A 190 4.83 14.92 5.10
CA ARG A 190 5.22 16.32 4.86
C ARG A 190 4.04 17.09 4.28
N ARG A 191 3.97 18.41 4.47
CA ARG A 191 3.00 19.24 3.74
C ARG A 191 3.53 19.63 2.39
N TRP A 192 2.74 19.38 1.36
CA TRP A 192 3.01 19.86 0.01
C TRP A 192 2.92 21.39 -0.03
N HIS A 193 3.94 22.02 -0.61
CA HIS A 193 3.95 23.44 -0.90
C HIS A 193 4.35 23.68 -2.35
N TRP A 194 3.63 24.59 -3.03
CA TRP A 194 3.94 24.94 -4.42
C TRP A 194 5.36 25.52 -4.53
N GLY A 195 6.20 24.88 -5.34
CA GLY A 195 7.50 25.43 -5.75
C GLY A 195 8.68 25.20 -4.79
N GLY A 196 8.60 24.25 -3.85
CA GLY A 196 9.71 23.97 -2.93
C GLY A 196 9.79 22.52 -2.43
N GLU A 197 10.96 22.15 -1.91
CA GLU A 197 11.15 20.91 -1.16
C GLU A 197 10.38 21.00 0.16
N SER A 198 9.38 20.13 0.31
CA SER A 198 8.68 19.96 1.58
C SER A 198 9.56 19.18 2.55
N ALA A 199 10.03 19.84 3.61
CA ALA A 199 10.73 19.18 4.71
C ALA A 199 9.78 18.19 5.42
N PRO A 200 10.29 17.05 5.93
CA PRO A 200 9.50 16.16 6.79
C PRO A 200 8.93 16.90 8.00
N GLU A 201 7.62 16.78 8.24
CA GLU A 201 6.98 17.33 9.45
C GLU A 201 6.89 16.29 10.57
N GLY A 202 6.92 15.01 10.21
CA GLY A 202 6.87 13.93 11.17
C GLY A 202 6.72 12.57 10.52
N GLU A 203 6.29 11.59 11.32
CA GLU A 203 6.08 10.23 10.87
C GLU A 203 4.87 9.58 11.53
N PHE A 204 4.25 8.64 10.81
CA PHE A 204 3.31 7.69 11.37
C PHE A 204 3.98 6.34 11.56
N ARG A 205 3.80 5.75 12.73
CA ARG A 205 4.26 4.40 13.06
C ARG A 205 3.08 3.46 13.13
N PHE A 206 3.11 2.43 12.29
CA PHE A 206 2.10 1.39 12.20
C PHE A 206 2.65 0.07 12.73
N THR A 207 2.44 -0.20 14.01
CA THR A 207 2.87 -1.45 14.66
C THR A 207 1.84 -2.54 14.45
N TRP A 208 2.29 -3.70 13.97
CA TRP A 208 1.41 -4.84 13.73
C TRP A 208 0.92 -5.46 15.04
N ASN A 209 -0.41 -5.51 15.21
CA ASN A 209 -1.06 -6.23 16.28
C ASN A 209 -1.57 -7.58 15.75
N ALA A 210 -0.86 -8.66 16.09
CA ALA A 210 -1.22 -10.01 15.65
C ALA A 210 -2.59 -10.47 16.17
N ALA A 211 -3.00 -10.07 17.38
CA ALA A 211 -4.27 -10.48 17.96
C ALA A 211 -5.49 -9.80 17.30
N ALA A 212 -5.34 -8.52 16.95
CA ALA A 212 -6.36 -7.79 16.19
C ALA A 212 -6.25 -8.04 14.67
N GLU A 213 -5.17 -8.72 14.26
CA GLU A 213 -4.68 -8.79 12.89
C GLU A 213 -4.70 -7.41 12.23
N ASN A 214 -4.23 -6.35 12.88
CA ASN A 214 -4.32 -5.01 12.30
C ASN A 214 -3.21 -4.11 12.81
N PHE A 215 -3.05 -2.95 12.20
CA PHE A 215 -2.08 -1.95 12.66
C PHE A 215 -2.65 -1.07 13.76
N GLY A 216 -1.87 -0.91 14.84
CA GLY A 216 -1.95 0.30 15.67
C GLY A 216 -1.39 1.50 14.89
N VAL A 217 -1.73 2.72 15.31
CA VAL A 217 -1.17 3.94 14.69
C VAL A 217 -0.76 4.95 15.76
N GLU A 218 0.47 5.43 15.65
CA GLU A 218 1.03 6.52 16.45
C GLU A 218 1.54 7.62 15.50
N GLN A 219 1.31 8.89 15.86
CA GLN A 219 1.86 10.03 15.15
C GLN A 219 3.02 10.62 15.96
N ILE A 220 4.11 10.90 15.28
CA ILE A 220 5.25 11.63 15.81
C ILE A 220 5.40 12.91 14.98
N VAL A 221 5.66 14.02 15.66
CA VAL A 221 5.90 15.34 15.07
C VAL A 221 7.32 15.74 15.42
N TYR A 222 8.07 16.28 14.46
CA TYR A 222 9.45 16.73 14.66
C TYR A 222 9.54 18.15 15.23
#